data_AF-A0A959VNU4-F1
#
_entry.id   AF-A0A959VNU4-F1
#
_cell.length_a   1.000
_cell.length_b   1.000
_cell.length_c   1.000
_cell.angle_alpha   90.00
_cell.angle_beta   90.00
_cell.angle_gamma   90.00
#
_symmetry.space_group_name_H-M   'P 1'
#
loop_
_entity.id
_entity.type
_entity.pdbx_description
1 polymer ?
#
loop_
_entity_poly.entity_id
_entity_poly.type
_entity_poly.pdbx_seq_one_letter_code
_entity_poly.pdbx_strand_id
1 'polypeptide(L)'
;MSDKRINDLEPATDKEAKARIAALDAAKSQIEKQFGAGSLMKLGDQASVNVEAISTGALPLDIALGVGGIPRGRIVEIYGPESSGKTTLVYHIIAEAQKRGGVCAFVDAEHAIDPVYARRIGVNTDELLVSQPDYGEQALEIVDVLTRSGAVDVVAVDSVAALTPRAELEGQMGEVTVGLQARLMSQALRKLAGNLNRANTLCLFTNQIREKIG
;
A
#
# COMPACT_ATOMS: atom_id res chain seq x y z
N MET A 1 56.26 19.15 1.12
CA MET A 1 54.91 19.73 1.24
C MET A 1 53.94 18.59 1.44
N SER A 2 53.05 18.79 2.39
CA SER A 2 52.18 17.83 3.06
C SER A 2 51.14 17.18 2.17
N ASP A 3 50.94 15.86 2.35
CA ASP A 3 49.57 15.36 2.46
C ASP A 3 49.52 14.16 3.41
N LYS A 4 49.14 14.45 4.65
CA LYS A 4 49.06 13.50 5.77
C LYS A 4 47.69 13.64 6.42
N ARG A 5 46.62 13.34 5.70
CA ARG A 5 45.27 13.19 6.27
C ARG A 5 44.46 12.29 5.37
N ILE A 6 44.25 11.02 5.76
CA ILE A 6 42.95 10.29 5.65
C ILE A 6 42.91 9.07 6.63
N ASN A 7 44.01 8.54 7.17
CA ASN A 7 43.98 7.20 7.80
C ASN A 7 44.26 7.05 9.32
N ASP A 8 44.08 8.08 10.15
CA ASP A 8 44.34 7.96 11.60
C ASP A 8 43.06 8.10 12.45
N LEU A 9 42.10 7.21 12.27
CA LEU A 9 41.07 6.97 13.31
C LEU A 9 41.62 5.89 14.25
N GLU A 10 42.21 6.31 15.37
CA GLU A 10 42.59 5.40 16.45
C GLU A 10 41.38 4.59 16.91
N PRO A 11 41.52 3.26 17.12
CA PRO A 11 40.41 2.44 17.61
C PRO A 11 40.01 2.93 19.01
N ALA A 12 38.71 3.16 19.19
CA ALA A 12 38.15 3.61 20.47
C ALA A 12 38.56 2.67 21.61
N THR A 13 38.90 3.25 22.76
CA THR A 13 39.25 2.46 23.95
C THR A 13 38.05 1.63 24.42
N ASP A 14 38.28 0.46 25.03
CA ASP A 14 37.21 -0.46 25.47
C ASP A 14 36.19 0.20 26.42
N LYS A 15 36.62 1.27 27.12
CA LYS A 15 35.78 2.11 27.99
C LYS A 15 34.86 3.03 27.20
N GLU A 16 35.33 3.62 26.10
CA GLU A 16 34.54 4.48 25.21
C GLU A 16 33.51 3.66 24.42
N ALA A 17 33.88 2.46 23.99
CA ALA A 17 32.95 1.52 23.34
C ALA A 17 31.79 1.15 24.28
N LYS A 18 32.07 0.83 25.55
CA LYS A 18 31.05 0.53 26.56
C LYS A 18 30.15 1.73 26.87
N ALA A 19 30.72 2.94 27.00
CA ALA A 19 29.93 4.16 27.22
C ALA A 19 29.00 4.46 26.03
N ARG A 20 29.48 4.24 24.79
CA ARG A 20 28.68 4.41 23.57
C ARG A 20 27.52 3.43 23.47
N ILE A 21 27.72 2.17 23.85
CA ILE A 21 26.65 1.16 23.89
C ILE A 21 25.61 1.53 24.96
N ALA A 22 26.03 1.91 26.16
CA ALA A 22 25.12 2.32 27.23
C ALA A 22 24.27 3.55 26.85
N ALA A 23 24.88 4.54 26.17
CA ALA A 23 24.16 5.70 25.66
C ALA A 23 23.15 5.33 24.57
N LEU A 24 23.51 4.39 23.68
CA LEU A 24 22.62 3.88 22.64
C LEU A 24 21.43 3.11 23.24
N ASP A 25 21.66 2.29 24.25
CA ASP A 25 20.61 1.52 24.93
C ASP A 25 19.66 2.45 25.71
N ALA A 26 20.18 3.49 26.36
CA ALA A 26 19.37 4.51 27.02
C ALA A 26 18.48 5.26 26.01
N ALA A 27 19.05 5.66 24.87
CA ALA A 27 18.30 6.30 23.79
C ALA A 27 17.24 5.36 23.21
N LYS A 28 17.56 4.08 22.97
CA LYS A 28 16.61 3.06 22.51
C LYS A 28 15.44 2.90 23.49
N SER A 29 15.73 2.77 24.78
CA SER A 29 14.71 2.66 25.83
C SER A 29 13.83 3.91 25.91
N GLN A 30 14.41 5.11 25.79
CA GLN A 30 13.65 6.35 25.77
C GLN A 30 12.71 6.42 24.57
N ILE A 31 13.18 6.01 23.38
CA ILE A 31 12.38 5.99 22.16
C ILE A 31 11.23 4.96 22.28
N GLU A 32 11.50 3.74 22.75
CA GLU A 32 10.45 2.73 22.98
C GLU A 32 9.41 3.17 24.02
N LYS A 33 9.83 3.90 25.07
CA LYS A 33 8.91 4.42 26.10
C LYS A 33 8.04 5.56 25.60
N GLN A 34 8.54 6.37 24.66
CA GLN A 34 7.79 7.49 24.06
C GLN A 34 6.89 7.05 22.90
N PHE A 35 7.32 6.09 22.09
CA PHE A 35 6.69 5.74 20.81
C PHE A 35 6.19 4.30 20.70
N GLY A 36 6.38 3.48 21.75
CA GLY A 36 5.92 2.09 21.83
C GLY A 36 7.01 1.07 21.52
N ALA A 37 6.78 -0.18 21.97
CA ALA A 37 7.70 -1.28 21.70
C ALA A 37 7.91 -1.47 20.19
N GLY A 38 9.17 -1.58 19.76
CA GLY A 38 9.52 -1.77 18.35
C GLY A 38 9.66 -0.50 17.51
N SER A 39 9.56 0.68 18.12
CA SER A 39 9.83 1.96 17.44
C SER A 39 11.28 2.14 16.98
N LEU A 40 12.24 1.38 17.54
CA LEU A 40 13.63 1.36 17.13
C LEU A 40 14.21 -0.06 17.25
N MET A 41 14.56 -0.69 16.13
CA MET A 41 15.11 -2.04 16.09
C MET A 41 16.34 -2.10 15.17
N LYS A 42 17.26 -3.03 15.41
CA LYS A 42 18.33 -3.32 14.44
C LYS A 42 17.72 -4.06 13.26
N LEU A 43 18.16 -3.71 12.06
CA LEU A 43 17.66 -4.31 10.81
C LEU A 43 17.82 -5.85 10.78
N GLY A 44 18.86 -6.38 11.44
CA GLY A 44 19.12 -7.83 11.54
C GLY A 44 18.51 -8.55 12.75
N ASP A 45 17.90 -7.83 13.70
CA ASP A 45 17.16 -8.44 14.83
C ASP A 45 15.76 -8.90 14.42
N GLN A 46 15.36 -8.61 13.18
CA GLN A 46 14.22 -9.27 12.55
C GLN A 46 14.63 -10.71 12.25
N ALA A 47 14.21 -11.66 13.11
CA ALA A 47 13.87 -12.98 12.61
C ALA A 47 13.01 -12.72 11.36
N SER A 48 13.52 -13.08 10.18
CA SER A 48 12.95 -12.85 8.84
C SER A 48 11.55 -12.24 8.95
N VAL A 49 11.37 -10.96 8.65
CA VAL A 49 10.00 -10.44 8.50
C VAL A 49 9.40 -11.30 7.42
N ASN A 50 8.64 -12.31 7.84
CA ASN A 50 7.87 -13.14 6.95
C ASN A 50 6.79 -12.20 6.48
N VAL A 51 7.08 -11.53 5.36
CA VAL A 51 6.15 -10.65 4.71
C VAL A 51 5.04 -11.57 4.24
N GLU A 52 3.95 -11.58 5.00
CA GLU A 52 2.79 -12.37 4.63
C GLU A 52 2.28 -11.87 3.27
N ALA A 53 2.10 -12.79 2.33
CA ALA A 53 1.76 -12.47 0.95
C ALA A 53 0.49 -13.20 0.51
N ILE A 54 -0.30 -12.50 -0.31
CA ILE A 54 -1.49 -13.03 -0.99
C ILE A 54 -1.08 -13.40 -2.41
N SER A 55 -1.33 -14.65 -2.82
CA SER A 55 -1.02 -15.09 -4.18
C SER A 55 -1.74 -14.23 -5.21
N THR A 56 -1.08 -13.97 -6.33
CA THR A 56 -1.68 -13.28 -7.48
C THR A 56 -2.62 -14.16 -8.28
N GLY A 57 -2.69 -15.46 -8.00
CA GLY A 57 -3.33 -16.46 -8.85
C GLY A 57 -2.51 -16.82 -10.08
N ALA A 58 -1.37 -16.16 -10.30
CA ALA A 58 -0.45 -16.40 -11.41
C ALA A 58 0.93 -16.83 -10.85
N LEU A 59 1.20 -18.14 -10.85
CA LEU A 59 2.46 -18.69 -10.33
C LEU A 59 3.73 -18.00 -10.87
N PRO A 60 3.85 -17.67 -12.18
CA PRO A 60 5.03 -16.96 -12.67
C PRO A 60 5.23 -15.59 -12.02
N LEU A 61 4.14 -14.88 -11.72
CA LEU A 61 4.18 -13.57 -11.09
C LEU A 61 4.54 -13.70 -9.59
N ASP A 62 3.97 -14.67 -8.89
CA ASP A 62 4.30 -14.94 -7.48
C ASP A 62 5.79 -15.28 -7.29
N ILE A 63 6.36 -16.05 -8.22
CA ILE A 63 7.81 -16.34 -8.26
C ILE A 63 8.61 -15.06 -8.53
N ALA A 64 8.20 -14.26 -9.52
CA ALA A 64 8.90 -13.03 -9.88
C ALA A 64 8.92 -11.99 -8.75
N LEU A 65 7.88 -11.96 -7.90
CA LEU A 65 7.80 -11.07 -6.75
C LEU A 65 8.72 -11.50 -5.58
N GLY A 66 9.25 -12.72 -5.59
CA GLY A 66 10.25 -13.22 -4.62
C GLY A 66 9.72 -13.50 -3.22
N VAL A 67 8.52 -13.02 -2.88
CA VAL A 67 7.84 -13.25 -1.58
C VAL A 67 6.61 -14.17 -1.71
N GLY A 68 6.38 -14.75 -2.89
CA GLY A 68 5.28 -15.69 -3.14
C GLY A 68 3.90 -15.03 -3.32
N GLY A 69 3.87 -13.75 -3.68
CA GLY A 69 2.64 -13.00 -3.93
C GLY A 69 2.77 -11.51 -3.62
N ILE A 70 1.63 -10.86 -3.43
CA ILE A 70 1.53 -9.45 -3.09
C ILE A 70 1.61 -9.28 -1.57
N PRO A 71 2.53 -8.43 -1.05
CA PRO A 71 2.73 -8.28 0.39
C PRO A 71 1.55 -7.59 1.07
N ARG A 72 1.05 -8.18 2.16
CA ARG A 72 0.00 -7.59 3.00
C ARG A 72 0.49 -6.33 3.73
N GLY A 73 -0.47 -5.49 4.14
CA GLY A 73 -0.19 -4.24 4.85
C GLY A 73 0.53 -3.18 4.00
N ARG A 74 0.45 -3.30 2.67
CA ARG A 74 1.11 -2.42 1.70
C ARG A 74 0.12 -1.87 0.68
N ILE A 75 0.55 -0.82 0.02
CA ILE A 75 -0.10 -0.25 -1.16
C ILE A 75 0.60 -0.80 -2.38
N VAL A 76 -0.15 -1.31 -3.35
CA VAL A 76 0.35 -1.84 -4.62
C VAL A 76 -0.45 -1.24 -5.78
N GLU A 77 0.26 -0.85 -6.82
CA GLU A 77 -0.32 -0.28 -8.03
C GLU A 77 -0.19 -1.28 -9.19
N ILE A 78 -1.30 -1.50 -9.90
CA ILE A 78 -1.37 -2.28 -11.13
C ILE A 78 -1.77 -1.32 -12.24
N TYR A 79 -0.81 -0.94 -13.09
CA TYR A 79 -1.05 0.00 -14.17
C TYR A 79 -0.78 -0.63 -15.54
N GLY A 80 -1.45 -0.10 -16.56
CA GLY A 80 -1.35 -0.62 -17.92
C GLY A 80 -2.39 -0.03 -18.86
N PRO A 81 -2.30 -0.33 -20.17
CA PRO A 81 -3.29 0.07 -21.15
C PRO A 81 -4.71 -0.37 -20.78
N GLU A 82 -5.72 0.26 -21.37
CA GLU A 82 -7.08 -0.28 -21.30
C GLU A 82 -7.12 -1.72 -21.80
N SER A 83 -7.98 -2.55 -21.20
CA SER A 83 -8.11 -3.97 -21.54
C SER A 83 -6.85 -4.82 -21.37
N SER A 84 -5.81 -4.34 -20.68
CA SER A 84 -4.58 -5.11 -20.42
C SER A 84 -4.71 -6.18 -19.32
N GLY A 85 -5.91 -6.37 -18.75
CA GLY A 85 -6.17 -7.34 -17.69
C GLY A 85 -5.96 -6.86 -16.25
N LYS A 86 -5.91 -5.54 -16.00
CA LYS A 86 -5.74 -4.97 -14.64
C LYS A 86 -6.80 -5.47 -13.65
N THR A 87 -8.07 -5.26 -13.96
CA THR A 87 -9.21 -5.69 -13.14
C THR A 87 -9.27 -7.22 -13.03
N THR A 88 -8.94 -7.94 -14.10
CA THR A 88 -8.81 -9.41 -14.08
C THR A 88 -7.78 -9.88 -13.04
N LEU A 89 -6.59 -9.27 -13.02
CA LEU A 89 -5.56 -9.60 -12.03
C LEU A 89 -6.02 -9.26 -10.61
N VAL A 90 -6.69 -8.12 -10.41
CA VAL A 90 -7.28 -7.74 -9.12
C VAL A 90 -8.30 -8.79 -8.66
N TYR A 91 -9.20 -9.26 -9.53
CA TYR A 91 -10.15 -10.32 -9.19
C TYR A 91 -9.46 -11.63 -8.82
N HIS A 92 -8.36 -12.01 -9.48
CA HIS A 92 -7.59 -13.19 -9.08
C HIS A 92 -6.98 -13.03 -7.67
N ILE A 93 -6.41 -11.87 -7.35
CA ILE A 93 -5.87 -11.60 -6.00
C ILE A 93 -6.98 -11.66 -4.94
N ILE A 94 -8.15 -11.06 -5.23
CA ILE A 94 -9.32 -11.11 -4.35
C ILE A 94 -9.79 -12.55 -4.16
N ALA A 95 -9.90 -13.33 -5.24
CA ALA A 95 -10.30 -14.74 -5.15
C ALA A 95 -9.31 -15.56 -4.30
N GLU A 96 -8.00 -15.35 -4.46
CA GLU A 96 -6.97 -16.02 -3.64
C GLU A 96 -7.04 -15.61 -2.16
N ALA A 97 -7.35 -14.35 -1.85
CA ALA A 97 -7.57 -13.89 -0.48
C ALA A 97 -8.82 -14.54 0.13
N GLN A 98 -9.95 -14.53 -0.59
CA GLN A 98 -11.21 -15.14 -0.14
C GLN A 98 -11.09 -16.66 0.07
N LYS A 99 -10.35 -17.38 -0.78
CA LYS A 99 -10.07 -18.82 -0.60
C LYS A 99 -9.39 -19.14 0.74
N ARG A 100 -8.65 -18.17 1.30
CA ARG A 100 -7.98 -18.28 2.60
C ARG A 100 -8.83 -17.75 3.76
N GLY A 101 -10.12 -17.48 3.51
CA GLY A 101 -11.06 -16.92 4.48
C GLY A 101 -10.95 -15.41 4.69
N GLY A 102 -10.20 -14.70 3.83
CA GLY A 102 -10.01 -13.26 3.95
C GLY A 102 -11.22 -12.46 3.46
N VAL A 103 -11.48 -11.33 4.12
CA VAL A 103 -12.56 -10.39 3.76
C VAL A 103 -12.02 -9.39 2.74
N CYS A 104 -12.74 -9.20 1.64
CA CYS A 104 -12.31 -8.34 0.55
C CYS A 104 -13.34 -7.23 0.28
N ALA A 105 -12.83 -6.07 -0.14
CA ALA A 105 -13.62 -4.95 -0.58
C ALA A 105 -13.16 -4.45 -1.96
N PHE A 106 -14.09 -3.99 -2.77
CA PHE A 106 -13.87 -3.43 -4.09
C PHE A 106 -14.56 -2.07 -4.19
N VAL A 107 -13.76 -1.02 -4.36
CA VAL A 107 -14.21 0.35 -4.59
C VAL A 107 -14.19 0.59 -6.10
N ASP A 108 -15.36 0.45 -6.70
CA ASP A 108 -15.59 0.62 -8.14
C ASP A 108 -15.85 2.10 -8.45
N ALA A 109 -14.76 2.85 -8.64
CA ALA A 109 -14.82 4.25 -9.06
C ALA A 109 -15.10 4.39 -10.57
N GLU A 110 -14.78 3.39 -11.39
CA GLU A 110 -15.09 3.37 -12.83
C GLU A 110 -16.54 2.97 -13.14
N HIS A 111 -17.31 2.50 -12.14
CA HIS A 111 -18.70 2.03 -12.29
C HIS A 111 -18.82 0.91 -13.34
N ALA A 112 -17.79 0.06 -13.42
CA ALA A 112 -17.59 -0.91 -14.50
C ALA A 112 -17.53 -2.37 -14.00
N ILE A 113 -17.91 -2.62 -12.75
CA ILE A 113 -17.87 -3.98 -12.18
C ILE A 113 -18.79 -4.95 -12.94
N ASP A 114 -18.26 -6.13 -13.30
CA ASP A 114 -19.03 -7.25 -13.85
C ASP A 114 -19.04 -8.42 -12.84
N PRO A 115 -20.13 -8.60 -12.06
CA PRO A 115 -20.25 -9.68 -11.09
C PRO A 115 -20.22 -11.08 -11.72
N VAL A 116 -20.70 -11.22 -12.96
CA VAL A 116 -20.70 -12.51 -13.67
C VAL A 116 -19.28 -12.89 -14.03
N TYR A 117 -18.50 -11.94 -14.54
CA TYR A 117 -17.09 -12.16 -14.85
C TYR A 117 -16.25 -12.42 -13.58
N ALA A 118 -16.44 -11.63 -12.52
CA ALA A 118 -15.77 -11.83 -11.24
C ALA A 118 -16.04 -13.25 -10.67
N ARG A 119 -17.30 -13.69 -10.69
CA ARG A 119 -17.68 -15.05 -10.24
C ARG A 119 -17.03 -16.14 -11.08
N ARG A 120 -16.89 -15.95 -12.40
CA ARG A 120 -16.18 -16.90 -13.28
C ARG A 120 -14.68 -17.01 -12.97
N ILE A 121 -14.05 -15.93 -12.53
CA ILE A 121 -12.65 -15.92 -12.08
C ILE A 121 -12.47 -16.67 -10.74
N GLY A 122 -13.55 -16.80 -9.96
CA GLY A 122 -13.56 -17.48 -8.67
C GLY A 122 -13.70 -16.55 -7.47
N VAL A 123 -14.06 -15.28 -7.70
CA VAL A 123 -14.45 -14.36 -6.64
C VAL A 123 -15.78 -14.82 -6.04
N ASN A 124 -15.83 -14.94 -4.72
CA ASN A 124 -17.09 -15.09 -3.99
C ASN A 124 -17.78 -13.73 -3.95
N THR A 125 -18.63 -13.48 -4.94
CA THR A 125 -19.34 -12.21 -5.10
C THR A 125 -20.47 -12.01 -4.10
N ASP A 126 -20.91 -13.07 -3.40
CA ASP A 126 -21.95 -12.97 -2.37
C ASP A 126 -21.38 -12.36 -1.07
N GLU A 127 -20.06 -12.50 -0.85
CA GLU A 127 -19.33 -11.98 0.32
C GLU A 127 -18.38 -10.81 -0.02
N LEU A 128 -18.27 -10.41 -1.29
CA LEU A 128 -17.43 -9.29 -1.69
C LEU A 128 -18.12 -7.96 -1.32
N LEU A 129 -17.47 -7.15 -0.49
CA LEU A 129 -17.97 -5.80 -0.19
C LEU A 129 -17.73 -4.90 -1.41
N VAL A 130 -18.77 -4.25 -1.91
CA VAL A 130 -18.66 -3.35 -3.08
C VAL A 130 -19.13 -1.95 -2.69
N SER A 131 -18.38 -0.94 -3.14
CA SER A 131 -18.76 0.46 -3.02
C SER A 131 -18.59 1.16 -4.36
N GLN A 132 -19.60 1.92 -4.77
CA GLN A 132 -19.56 2.81 -5.94
C GLN A 132 -19.64 4.26 -5.46
N PRO A 133 -18.50 4.91 -5.20
CA PRO A 133 -18.46 6.28 -4.72
C PRO A 133 -18.81 7.28 -5.83
N ASP A 134 -19.33 8.43 -5.41
CA ASP A 134 -19.66 9.59 -6.24
C ASP A 134 -18.41 10.43 -6.57
N TYR A 135 -17.43 10.49 -5.67
CA TYR A 135 -16.22 11.32 -5.82
C TYR A 135 -14.99 10.75 -5.10
N GLY A 136 -13.80 11.21 -5.50
CA GLY A 136 -12.51 10.66 -5.07
C GLY A 136 -12.26 10.72 -3.56
N GLU A 137 -12.63 11.83 -2.90
CA GLU A 137 -12.50 11.94 -1.44
C GLU A 137 -13.33 10.88 -0.71
N GLN A 138 -14.57 10.64 -1.16
CA GLN A 138 -15.45 9.62 -0.58
C GLN A 138 -14.88 8.23 -0.78
N ALA A 139 -14.39 7.91 -1.98
CA ALA A 139 -13.74 6.63 -2.27
C ALA A 139 -12.58 6.35 -1.29
N LEU A 140 -11.69 7.32 -1.11
CA LEU A 140 -10.51 7.20 -0.25
C LEU A 140 -10.87 7.18 1.24
N GLU A 141 -11.94 7.87 1.65
CA GLU A 141 -12.47 7.79 3.01
C GLU A 141 -13.06 6.41 3.31
N ILE A 142 -13.76 5.80 2.35
CA ILE A 142 -14.27 4.43 2.47
C ILE A 142 -13.11 3.44 2.66
N VAL A 143 -12.06 3.53 1.83
CA VAL A 143 -10.85 2.69 1.98
C VAL A 143 -10.23 2.84 3.37
N ASP A 144 -10.15 4.06 3.88
CA ASP A 144 -9.57 4.38 5.18
C ASP A 144 -10.43 3.88 6.35
N VAL A 145 -11.76 3.96 6.25
CA VAL A 145 -12.70 3.38 7.22
C VAL A 145 -12.60 1.85 7.24
N LEU A 146 -12.63 1.21 6.07
CA LEU A 146 -12.49 -0.24 5.93
C LEU A 146 -11.17 -0.72 6.51
N THR A 147 -10.07 -0.05 6.20
CA THR A 147 -8.75 -0.38 6.75
C THR A 147 -8.71 -0.25 8.27
N ARG A 148 -9.26 0.83 8.83
CA ARG A 148 -9.29 1.04 10.29
C ARG A 148 -10.15 0.04 11.05
N SER A 149 -11.12 -0.60 10.40
CA SER A 149 -11.92 -1.65 11.03
C SER A 149 -11.07 -2.85 11.45
N GLY A 150 -9.91 -3.06 10.80
CA GLY A 150 -9.07 -4.24 10.99
C GLY A 150 -9.70 -5.54 10.50
N ALA A 151 -10.87 -5.48 9.85
CA ALA A 151 -11.64 -6.63 9.40
C ALA A 151 -11.45 -6.96 7.92
N VAL A 152 -10.75 -6.11 7.15
CA VAL A 152 -10.57 -6.27 5.69
C VAL A 152 -9.13 -6.67 5.38
N ASP A 153 -8.97 -7.77 4.63
CA ASP A 153 -7.70 -8.30 4.18
C ASP A 153 -7.20 -7.63 2.90
N VAL A 154 -8.11 -7.38 1.95
CA VAL A 154 -7.82 -6.74 0.66
C VAL A 154 -8.85 -5.67 0.37
N VAL A 155 -8.39 -4.47 0.00
CA VAL A 155 -9.21 -3.41 -0.57
C VAL A 155 -8.65 -3.03 -1.93
N ALA A 156 -9.47 -3.13 -2.97
CA ALA A 156 -9.11 -2.71 -4.33
C ALA A 156 -9.84 -1.42 -4.70
N VAL A 157 -9.16 -0.53 -5.41
CA VAL A 157 -9.72 0.71 -5.96
C VAL A 157 -9.54 0.69 -7.47
N ASP A 158 -10.64 0.61 -8.20
CA ASP A 158 -10.68 0.58 -9.66
C ASP A 158 -11.45 1.80 -10.18
N SER A 159 -10.80 2.89 -10.62
CA SER A 159 -9.35 3.11 -10.72
C SER A 159 -8.95 4.49 -10.19
N VAL A 160 -7.64 4.71 -10.03
CA VAL A 160 -7.09 6.02 -9.62
C VAL A 160 -7.52 7.13 -10.57
N ALA A 161 -7.60 6.84 -11.88
CA ALA A 161 -7.98 7.84 -12.87
C ALA A 161 -9.41 8.36 -12.65
N ALA A 162 -10.30 7.52 -12.12
CA ALA A 162 -11.69 7.84 -11.81
C ALA A 162 -11.90 8.47 -10.41
N LEU A 163 -10.84 8.67 -9.63
CA LEU A 163 -10.92 9.38 -8.34
C LEU A 163 -11.00 10.90 -8.56
N THR A 164 -12.09 11.35 -9.16
CA THR A 164 -12.33 12.76 -9.48
C THR A 164 -12.66 13.53 -8.20
N PRO A 165 -11.90 14.57 -7.83
CA PRO A 165 -12.20 15.39 -6.66
C PRO A 165 -13.59 16.01 -6.75
N ARG A 166 -14.28 16.15 -5.62
CA ARG A 166 -15.63 16.73 -5.56
C ARG A 166 -15.73 18.10 -6.23
N ALA A 167 -14.74 18.97 -6.00
CA ALA A 167 -14.72 20.30 -6.60
C ALA A 167 -14.57 20.29 -8.12
N GLU A 168 -13.96 19.25 -8.70
CA GLU A 168 -13.87 19.09 -10.16
C GLU A 168 -15.21 18.59 -10.75
N LEU A 169 -15.94 17.72 -10.03
CA LEU A 169 -17.26 17.26 -10.45
C LEU A 169 -18.35 18.34 -10.36
N GLU A 170 -18.30 19.20 -9.35
CA GLU A 170 -19.22 20.32 -9.17
C GLU A 170 -18.86 21.54 -10.06
N GLY A 171 -17.65 21.55 -10.62
CA GLY A 171 -17.14 22.60 -11.51
C GLY A 171 -17.75 22.56 -12.91
N GLN A 172 -17.47 23.59 -13.71
CA GLN A 172 -17.93 23.61 -15.11
C GLN A 172 -16.98 22.83 -16.01
N MET A 173 -17.52 22.13 -17.02
CA MET A 173 -16.68 21.47 -18.03
C MET A 173 -15.75 22.48 -18.70
N GLY A 174 -14.45 22.21 -18.69
CA GLY A 174 -13.41 23.10 -19.22
C GLY A 174 -12.79 24.05 -18.19
N GLU A 175 -13.29 24.07 -16.96
CA GLU A 175 -12.63 24.75 -15.85
C GLU A 175 -11.33 24.02 -15.48
N VAL A 176 -10.22 24.74 -15.54
CA VAL A 176 -8.89 24.14 -15.34
C VAL A 176 -8.58 24.03 -13.84
N THR A 177 -8.71 22.83 -13.29
CA THR A 177 -8.30 22.49 -11.92
C THR A 177 -6.98 21.72 -11.92
N VAL A 178 -5.85 22.45 -12.00
CA VAL A 178 -4.52 21.81 -12.09
C VAL A 178 -4.16 21.10 -10.78
N GLY A 179 -3.91 19.79 -10.85
CA GLY A 179 -3.23 19.03 -9.81
C GLY A 179 -4.08 18.71 -8.57
N LEU A 180 -5.40 18.90 -8.62
CA LEU A 180 -6.28 18.62 -7.49
C LEU A 180 -6.27 17.13 -7.10
N GLN A 181 -6.38 16.25 -8.10
CA GLN A 181 -6.29 14.79 -7.92
C GLN A 181 -4.94 14.36 -7.32
N ALA A 182 -3.83 14.95 -7.78
CA ALA A 182 -2.49 14.63 -7.24
C ALA A 182 -2.35 15.02 -5.76
N ARG A 183 -2.91 16.17 -5.36
CA ARG A 183 -2.96 16.61 -3.96
C ARG A 183 -3.82 15.69 -3.09
N LEU A 184 -5.00 15.32 -3.59
CA LEU A 184 -5.90 14.36 -2.94
C LEU A 184 -5.18 13.05 -2.66
N MET A 185 -4.58 12.44 -3.70
CA MET A 185 -3.84 11.19 -3.56
C MET A 185 -2.67 11.31 -2.58
N SER A 186 -1.89 12.40 -2.67
CA SER A 186 -0.76 12.63 -1.76
C SER A 186 -1.18 12.71 -0.29
N GLN A 187 -2.33 13.33 0.00
CA GLN A 187 -2.87 13.42 1.34
C GLN A 187 -3.41 12.06 1.81
N ALA A 188 -4.15 11.36 0.95
CA ALA A 188 -4.77 10.09 1.28
C ALA A 188 -3.75 8.97 1.51
N LEU A 189 -2.78 8.81 0.61
CA LEU A 189 -1.73 7.78 0.74
C LEU A 189 -0.90 7.95 2.02
N ARG A 190 -0.62 9.19 2.42
CA ARG A 190 0.09 9.48 3.68
C ARG A 190 -0.67 8.96 4.90
N LYS A 191 -1.99 9.04 4.90
CA LYS A 191 -2.86 8.53 5.98
C LYS A 191 -3.02 7.01 5.89
N LEU A 192 -3.25 6.50 4.69
CA LEU A 192 -3.51 5.09 4.42
C LEU A 192 -2.30 4.19 4.73
N ALA A 193 -1.07 4.60 4.36
CA ALA A 193 0.11 3.75 4.51
C ALA A 193 0.31 3.22 5.94
N GLY A 194 0.16 4.09 6.95
CA GLY A 194 0.29 3.70 8.35
C GLY A 194 -0.90 2.87 8.87
N ASN A 195 -2.10 3.08 8.32
CA ASN A 195 -3.29 2.32 8.70
C ASN A 195 -3.24 0.90 8.11
N LEU A 196 -2.90 0.79 6.83
CA LEU A 196 -2.77 -0.48 6.11
C LEU A 196 -1.73 -1.38 6.76
N ASN A 197 -0.56 -0.84 7.11
CA ASN A 197 0.48 -1.61 7.76
C ASN A 197 0.05 -2.16 9.13
N ARG A 198 -0.65 -1.36 9.94
CA ARG A 198 -1.16 -1.79 11.25
C ARG A 198 -2.30 -2.80 11.16
N ALA A 199 -3.16 -2.66 10.15
CA ALA A 199 -4.29 -3.56 9.92
C ALA A 199 -3.91 -4.82 9.13
N ASN A 200 -2.67 -4.92 8.62
CA ASN A 200 -2.23 -5.96 7.69
C ASN A 200 -3.12 -6.08 6.43
N THR A 201 -3.76 -4.98 6.04
CA THR A 201 -4.65 -4.90 4.86
C THR A 201 -3.84 -4.57 3.61
N LEU A 202 -4.01 -5.34 2.54
CA LEU A 202 -3.49 -5.04 1.22
C LEU A 202 -4.39 -4.01 0.51
N CYS A 203 -3.83 -2.90 0.05
CA CYS A 203 -4.54 -1.93 -0.80
C CYS A 203 -4.03 -2.03 -2.24
N LEU A 204 -4.92 -2.36 -3.17
CA LEU A 204 -4.65 -2.39 -4.60
C LEU A 204 -5.23 -1.15 -5.27
N PHE A 205 -4.42 -0.45 -6.05
CA PHE A 205 -4.88 0.59 -6.97
C PHE A 205 -4.69 0.12 -8.41
N THR A 206 -5.71 0.24 -9.24
CA THR A 206 -5.52 0.16 -10.68
C THR A 206 -5.28 1.56 -11.23
N ASN A 207 -4.48 1.65 -12.28
CA ASN A 207 -4.22 2.92 -12.95
C ASN A 207 -4.07 2.74 -14.46
N GLN A 208 -4.30 3.81 -15.20
CA GLN A 208 -4.18 3.82 -16.66
C GLN A 208 -2.89 4.54 -17.06
N ILE A 209 -2.26 4.08 -18.15
CA ILE A 209 -1.12 4.80 -18.73
C ILE A 209 -1.66 6.06 -19.39
N ARG A 210 -1.07 7.22 -19.06
CA ARG A 210 -1.27 8.46 -19.79
C ARG A 210 -0.04 8.77 -20.62
N GLU A 211 -0.23 9.08 -21.90
CA GLU A 211 0.83 9.68 -22.70
C GLU A 211 1.12 11.08 -22.17
N LYS A 212 2.41 11.42 -22.04
CA LYS A 212 2.78 12.82 -21.83
C LYS A 212 2.55 13.54 -23.14
N ILE A 213 1.48 14.33 -23.23
CA ILE A 213 1.35 15.31 -24.31
C ILE A 213 2.40 16.39 -24.04
N GLY A 214 3.51 16.33 -24.78
CA GLY A 214 4.66 17.22 -24.67
C GLY A 214 5.71 16.91 -25.72
#